data_AF-A0A327Q7T1-F1
#
_entry.id   AF-A0A327Q7T1-F1
#
_cell.length_a   1.000
_cell.length_b   1.000
_cell.length_c   1.000
_cell.angle_alpha   90.00
_cell.angle_beta   90.00
_cell.angle_gamma   90.00
#
_symmetry.space_group_name_H-M   'P 1'
#
loop_
_entity.id
_entity.type
_entity.pdbx_description
1 polymer ?
#
loop_
_entity_poly.entity_id
_entity_poly.type
_entity_poly.pdbx_seq_one_letter_code
_entity_poly.pdbx_strand_id
1 'polypeptide(L)' 'MRKYTNEQYTQLHDAYSQGILTVKFADKLVTYRNLNEMKELLSEMELSLGLRKKHITKKFTSFTKGM' A
#
# COMPACT_ATOMS: atom_id res chain seq x y z
N MET A 1 6.04 2.95 -13.47
CA MET A 1 5.09 2.52 -12.41
C MET A 1 5.25 1.04 -12.19
N ARG A 2 5.59 0.60 -10.97
CA ARG A 2 5.53 -0.81 -10.59
C ARG A 2 4.06 -1.21 -10.52
N LYS A 3 3.65 -2.27 -11.20
CA LYS A 3 2.30 -2.84 -11.10
C LYS A 3 2.31 -3.87 -9.99
N TYR A 4 1.82 -3.51 -8.82
CA TYR A 4 1.54 -4.46 -7.74
C TYR A 4 0.24 -5.21 -8.05
N THR A 5 0.18 -6.50 -7.76
CA THR A 5 -1.03 -7.32 -7.90
C THR A 5 -1.64 -7.63 -6.54
N ASN A 6 -2.94 -7.93 -6.51
CA ASN A 6 -3.64 -8.30 -5.29
C ASN A 6 -3.00 -9.52 -4.61
N GLU A 7 -2.57 -10.53 -5.38
CA GLU A 7 -1.84 -11.69 -4.85
C GLU A 7 -0.54 -11.33 -4.14
N GLN A 8 0.20 -10.35 -4.66
CA GLN A 8 1.44 -9.88 -4.03
C GLN A 8 1.15 -9.18 -2.71
N TYR A 9 0.08 -8.38 -2.66
CA TYR A 9 -0.39 -7.75 -1.43
C TYR A 9 -0.80 -8.80 -0.39
N THR A 10 -1.58 -9.80 -0.78
CA THR A 10 -2.04 -10.86 0.12
C THR A 10 -0.87 -11.66 0.70
N GLN A 11 0.09 -12.07 -0.13
CA GLN A 11 1.27 -12.80 0.34
C GLN A 11 2.13 -11.97 1.31
N LEU A 12 2.31 -10.67 1.03
CA LEU A 12 3.03 -9.77 1.93
C LEU A 12 2.27 -9.55 3.25
N HIS A 13 0.94 -9.40 3.18
CA HIS A 13 0.08 -9.19 4.36
C HIS A 13 0.05 -10.41 5.27
N ASP A 14 -0.01 -11.60 4.68
CA ASP A 14 0.02 -12.88 5.38
C ASP A 14 1.38 -13.08 6.07
N ALA A 15 2.49 -12.88 5.35
CA ALA A 15 3.83 -12.96 5.94
C ALA A 15 4.04 -11.93 7.07
N TYR A 16 3.53 -10.71 6.90
CA TYR A 16 3.54 -9.69 7.96
C TYR A 16 2.75 -10.12 9.19
N SER A 17 1.57 -10.73 9.00
CA SER A 17 0.74 -11.25 10.10
C SER A 17 1.38 -12.42 10.82
N GLN A 18 2.16 -13.24 10.10
CA GLN A 18 2.96 -14.32 10.67
C GLN A 18 4.27 -13.84 11.31
N GLY A 19 4.66 -12.58 11.13
CA GLY A 19 5.93 -12.04 11.62
C GLY A 19 7.17 -12.49 10.83
N ILE A 20 6.96 -13.00 9.61
CA ILE A 20 8.02 -13.52 8.74
C ILE A 20 8.55 -12.40 7.86
N LEU A 21 9.87 -12.17 7.88
CA LEU A 21 10.52 -11.11 7.09
C LEU A 21 10.80 -11.53 5.64
N THR A 22 10.64 -12.80 5.31
CA THR A 22 10.95 -13.36 3.99
C THR A 22 9.66 -13.68 3.24
N VAL A 23 9.45 -13.01 2.10
CA VAL A 23 8.23 -13.13 1.28
C VAL A 23 8.59 -13.55 -0.13
N LYS A 24 7.83 -14.49 -0.69
CA LYS A 24 7.97 -14.89 -2.08
C LYS A 24 7.06 -14.04 -2.98
N PHE A 25 7.66 -13.28 -3.89
CA PHE A 25 6.98 -12.49 -4.92
C PHE A 25 7.11 -13.16 -6.28
N ALA A 26 6.03 -13.77 -6.77
CA ALA A 26 5.99 -14.48 -8.05
C ALA A 26 7.14 -15.48 -8.19
N ASP A 27 8.27 -15.05 -8.76
CA ASP A 27 9.46 -15.86 -8.99
C ASP A 27 10.63 -15.57 -8.02
N LYS A 28 10.50 -14.59 -7.13
CA LYS A 28 11.60 -14.05 -6.34
C LYS A 28 11.34 -14.17 -4.85
N LEU A 29 12.37 -14.52 -4.08
CA LEU A 29 12.35 -14.44 -2.62
C LEU A 29 12.96 -13.09 -2.20
N VAL A 30 12.20 -12.32 -1.43
CA VAL A 30 12.63 -11.02 -0.92
C VAL A 30 12.63 -11.10 0.60
N THR A 31 13.79 -10.82 1.21
CA THR A 31 13.92 -10.72 2.66
C THR A 31 14.00 -9.26 3.05
N TYR A 32 13.03 -8.81 3.86
CA TYR A 32 12.96 -7.47 4.41
C TYR A 32 13.80 -7.33 5.67
N ARG A 33 14.20 -6.11 5.98
CA ARG A 33 15.03 -5.83 7.16
C ARG A 33 14.24 -5.86 8.47
N ASN A 34 12.98 -5.42 8.42
CA ASN A 34 12.09 -5.34 9.58
C ASN A 34 10.61 -5.27 9.17
N LEU A 35 9.73 -5.49 10.15
CA LEU A 35 8.28 -5.44 9.97
C LEU A 35 7.77 -4.04 9.60
N ASN A 36 8.45 -2.98 10.03
CA ASN A 36 8.03 -1.62 9.73
C ASN A 36 8.15 -1.33 8.22
N GLU A 37 9.22 -1.79 7.59
CA GLU A 37 9.42 -1.71 6.14
C GLU A 37 8.32 -2.45 5.38
N MET A 38 7.94 -3.64 5.84
CA MET A 38 6.83 -4.40 5.25
C MET A 38 5.50 -3.64 5.35
N LYS A 39 5.25 -2.97 6.48
CA LYS A 39 4.05 -2.16 6.70
C LYS A 39 4.00 -0.93 5.78
N GLU A 40 5.13 -0.25 5.58
CA GLU A 40 5.22 0.86 4.62
C GLU A 40 4.95 0.39 3.20
N LEU A 41 5.53 -0.76 2.82
CA LEU A 41 5.32 -1.36 1.51
C LEU A 41 3.85 -1.78 1.29
N LEU A 42 3.20 -2.38 2.31
CA LEU A 42 1.77 -2.66 2.27
C LEU A 42 0.95 -1.39 2.03
N SER A 43 1.26 -0.30 2.75
CA SER A 43 0.58 0.99 2.54
C SER A 43 0.80 1.55 1.13
N GLU A 44 2.00 1.40 0.56
CA GLU A 44 2.28 1.79 -0.83
C GLU A 44 1.47 0.96 -1.82
N MET A 45 1.40 -0.36 -1.61
CA MET A 45 0.60 -1.27 -2.45
C MET A 45 -0.89 -0.93 -2.38
N GLU A 46 -1.43 -0.64 -1.19
CA GLU A 46 -2.84 -0.26 -1.03
C GLU A 46 -3.19 1.04 -1.75
N LEU A 47 -2.26 2.02 -1.73
CA LEU A 47 -2.41 3.26 -2.48
C LEU A 47 -2.35 3.00 -3.99
N SER A 48 -1.42 2.14 -4.44
CA SER A 48 -1.28 1.81 -5.86
C SER A 48 -2.45 1.00 -6.40
N LEU A 49 -3.04 0.12 -5.59
CA LEU A 49 -4.22 -0.68 -5.94
C LEU A 49 -5.53 0.11 -5.80
N GLY A 50 -5.49 1.31 -5.21
CA GLY A 50 -6.67 2.12 -4.96
C GLY A 50 -7.54 1.61 -3.81
N LEU A 51 -7.07 0.61 -3.04
CA LEU A 51 -7.72 0.09 -1.82
C LEU A 51 -7.79 1.17 -0.73
N ARG A 52 -6.82 2.08 -0.72
CA ARG A 52 -6.77 3.21 0.19
C ARG A 52 -6.98 4.49 -0.60
N LYS A 53 -8.15 5.11 -0.45
CA LYS A 53 -8.38 6.48 -0.95
C LYS A 53 -7.49 7.41 -0.13
N LYS A 54 -6.42 7.92 -0.74
CA LYS A 54 -5.68 9.06 -0.17
C LYS A 54 -6.73 10.15 0.04
N HIS A 55 -7.01 10.49 1.29
CA HIS A 55 -8.01 11.49 1.63
C HIS A 55 -7.48 12.84 1.16
N ILE A 56 -7.64 13.11 -0.13
CA ILE A 56 -7.39 14.42 -0.70
C ILE A 56 -8.50 15.26 -0.11
N THR A 57 -8.21 16.01 0.94
CA THR A 57 -9.07 17.08 1.43
C THR A 57 -9.12 18.12 0.32
N LYS A 58 -9.92 17.86 -0.72
CA LYS A 58 -10.34 18.89 -1.66
C LYS A 58 -11.16 19.87 -0.83
N LYS A 59 -10.49 20.86 -0.24
CA LYS A 59 -11.12 22.12 0.13
C LYS A 59 -11.62 22.71 -1.18
N PHE A 60 -12.84 22.33 -1.57
CA PHE A 60 -13.67 23.17 -2.41
C PHE A 60 -13.97 24.38 -1.55
N THR A 61 -13.07 25.37 -1.55
CA THR A 61 -13.45 26.72 -1.14
C THR A 61 -14.46 27.17 -2.18
N SER A 62 -15.74 26.96 -1.87
CA SER A 62 -16.84 27.51 -2.64
C SER A 62 -16.63 29.01 -2.73
N PHE A 63 -16.25 29.50 -3.91
CA PHE A 63 -16.40 30.90 -4.24
C PHE A 63 -17.90 31.18 -4.30
N THR A 64 -18.47 31.59 -3.16
CA THR A 64 -19.80 32.19 -3.13
C THR A 64 -19.69 33.57 -3.77
N LYS A 65 -19.97 33.65 -5.07
CA LYS A 65 -20.30 34.92 -5.71
C LYS A 65 -21.74 35.24 -5.32
N GLY A 66 -21.91 35.95 -4.21
CA GLY A 66 -23.19 36.39 -3.70
C GLY A 66 -23.13 37.88 -3.39
N MET A 67 -23.52 38.67 -4.40
CA MET A 67 -23.93 40.08 -4.38
C MET A 67 -22.85 41.15 -4.25
#